data_AF-A0A704ZCW9-F1
#
_entry.id   AF-A0A704ZCW9-F1
#
_cell.length_a   1.000
_cell.length_b   1.000
_cell.length_c   1.000
_cell.angle_alpha   90.00
_cell.angle_beta   90.00
_cell.angle_gamma   90.00
#
_symmetry.space_group_name_H-M   'P 1'
#
loop_
_entity.id
_entity.type
_entity.pdbx_description
1 polymer ?
#
loop_
_entity_poly.entity_id
_entity_poly.type
_entity_poly.pdbx_seq_one_letter_code
_entity_poly.pdbx_strand_id
1 'polypeptide(L)'
;MKNQIYNRHGIYEIIRNHYIKNFTYTVQFEALNAINEHISLIIDDASIQKNEDNKYIFINNNTNKETHDQFESKERNLAAYLSRSSGIEALFQDVNALQKWLLQSGFISGGIATEKMLITNKL
;
A
#
# COMPACT_ATOMS: atom_id res chain seq x y z
N MET A 1 0.92 1.80 -15.15
CA MET A 1 0.91 2.20 -13.73
C MET A 1 0.61 3.69 -13.68
N LYS A 2 -0.29 4.10 -12.79
CA LYS A 2 -0.71 5.49 -12.65
C LYS A 2 -0.03 6.18 -11.48
N ASN A 3 0.29 5.43 -10.43
CA ASN A 3 1.02 5.95 -9.29
C ASN A 3 2.49 6.26 -9.68
N GLN A 4 3.06 7.29 -9.06
CA GLN A 4 4.40 7.79 -9.43
C GLN A 4 5.49 7.42 -8.41
N ILE A 5 5.12 6.79 -7.29
CA ILE A 5 6.02 6.55 -6.17
C ILE A 5 6.46 5.09 -6.04
N TYR A 6 5.61 4.15 -6.44
CA TYR A 6 5.88 2.73 -6.45
C TYR A 6 5.94 2.19 -7.87
N ASN A 7 6.99 1.43 -8.16
CA ASN A 7 7.04 0.56 -9.33
C ASN A 7 6.20 -0.72 -9.08
N ARG A 8 6.11 -1.60 -10.09
CA ARG A 8 5.34 -2.85 -10.00
C ARG A 8 5.70 -3.67 -8.77
N HIS A 9 6.98 -3.75 -8.46
CA HIS A 9 7.48 -4.51 -7.31
C HIS A 9 7.03 -3.89 -5.99
N GLY A 10 7.07 -2.56 -5.84
CA GLY A 10 6.56 -1.88 -4.64
C GLY A 10 5.06 -2.13 -4.42
N ILE A 11 4.25 -2.05 -5.49
CA ILE A 11 2.82 -2.40 -5.41
C ILE A 11 2.61 -3.88 -5.04
N TYR A 12 3.47 -4.77 -5.57
CA TYR A 12 3.44 -6.18 -5.21
C TYR A 12 3.76 -6.40 -3.73
N GLU A 13 4.77 -5.71 -3.18
CA GLU A 13 5.13 -5.81 -1.76
C GLU A 13 3.99 -5.37 -0.84
N ILE A 14 3.28 -4.28 -1.18
CA ILE A 14 2.08 -3.84 -0.45
C ILE A 14 1.06 -4.98 -0.33
N ILE A 15 0.74 -5.62 -1.46
CA ILE A 15 -0.26 -6.70 -1.52
C ILE A 15 0.27 -7.96 -0.83
N ARG A 16 1.51 -8.35 -1.12
CA ARG A 16 2.14 -9.56 -0.60
C ARG A 16 2.22 -9.52 0.92
N ASN A 17 2.65 -8.41 1.50
CA ASN A 17 2.78 -8.28 2.94
C ASN A 17 1.42 -8.44 3.64
N HIS A 18 0.37 -7.87 3.06
CA HIS A 18 -1.00 -8.02 3.58
C HIS A 18 -1.44 -9.48 3.63
N TYR A 19 -1.23 -10.25 2.55
CA TYR A 19 -1.62 -11.66 2.54
C TYR A 19 -0.71 -12.55 3.39
N ILE A 20 0.61 -12.32 3.40
CA ILE A 20 1.56 -13.15 4.17
C ILE A 20 1.37 -12.95 5.67
N LYS A 21 1.13 -11.72 6.11
CA LYS A 21 0.84 -11.42 7.53
C LYS A 21 -0.35 -12.22 8.06
N ASN A 22 -1.31 -12.53 7.18
CA ASN A 22 -2.53 -13.26 7.52
C ASN A 22 -2.49 -14.73 7.14
N PHE A 23 -1.40 -15.25 6.56
CA PHE A 23 -1.30 -16.66 6.17
C PHE A 23 -1.36 -17.58 7.41
N THR A 24 -2.08 -18.70 7.40
CA THR A 24 -2.81 -19.37 6.31
C THR A 24 -4.28 -18.95 6.19
N TYR A 25 -4.71 -17.89 6.86
CA TYR A 25 -6.12 -17.52 6.95
C TYR A 25 -6.63 -16.80 5.69
N THR A 26 -7.92 -16.98 5.42
CA THR A 26 -8.62 -16.28 4.33
C THR A 26 -8.74 -14.79 4.64
N VAL A 27 -8.39 -13.96 3.65
CA VAL A 27 -8.47 -12.50 3.72
C VAL A 27 -9.47 -11.98 2.71
N GLN A 28 -10.41 -11.14 3.16
CA GLN A 28 -11.18 -10.27 2.28
C GLN A 28 -10.32 -9.03 1.98
N PHE A 29 -9.77 -8.97 0.76
CA PHE A 29 -8.82 -7.92 0.41
C PHE A 29 -9.51 -6.57 0.27
N GLU A 30 -8.98 -5.59 1.01
CA GLU A 30 -9.32 -4.18 0.87
C GLU A 30 -8.03 -3.38 0.65
N ALA A 31 -7.95 -2.67 -0.47
CA ALA A 31 -6.75 -1.90 -0.81
C ALA A 31 -6.38 -0.88 0.29
N LEU A 32 -7.38 -0.29 0.95
CA LEU A 32 -7.16 0.64 2.07
C LEU A 32 -6.34 -0.01 3.20
N ASN A 33 -6.69 -1.22 3.60
CA ASN A 33 -6.03 -1.92 4.71
C ASN A 33 -4.59 -2.26 4.33
N ALA A 34 -4.38 -2.84 3.14
CA ALA A 34 -3.05 -3.18 2.66
C ALA A 34 -2.14 -1.94 2.51
N ILE A 35 -2.68 -0.83 1.99
CA ILE A 35 -1.95 0.43 1.86
C ILE A 35 -1.62 1.00 3.24
N ASN A 36 -2.56 1.03 4.18
CA ASN A 36 -2.32 1.55 5.53
C ASN A 36 -1.31 0.70 6.32
N GLU A 37 -1.37 -0.62 6.21
CA GLU A 37 -0.34 -1.50 6.77
C GLU A 37 1.03 -1.16 6.20
N HIS A 38 1.14 -0.89 4.91
CA HIS A 38 2.41 -0.47 4.31
C HIS A 38 2.86 0.92 4.77
N ILE A 39 1.95 1.90 4.84
CA ILE A 39 2.25 3.27 5.32
C ILE A 39 2.78 3.22 6.75
N SER A 40 2.20 2.40 7.63
CA SER A 40 2.65 2.27 9.02
C SER A 40 4.05 1.71 9.20
N LEU A 41 4.64 1.11 8.15
CA LEU A 41 6.04 0.66 8.16
C LEU A 41 7.02 1.78 7.77
N ILE A 42 6.52 2.89 7.24
CA ILE A 42 7.30 4.00 6.71
C ILE A 42 7.11 5.25 7.56
N ILE A 43 5.87 5.61 7.88
CA ILE A 43 5.54 6.83 8.61
C ILE A 43 4.69 6.45 9.83
N ASP A 44 5.27 6.63 11.01
CA ASP A 44 4.56 6.45 12.28
C ASP A 44 3.34 7.39 12.36
N ASP A 45 2.23 6.87 12.90
CA ASP A 45 0.97 7.61 13.10
C ASP A 45 0.36 8.26 11.85
N ALA A 46 0.67 7.71 10.67
CA ALA A 46 0.07 8.10 9.40
C ALA A 46 -0.87 7.05 8.84
N SER A 47 -1.99 7.49 8.26
CA SER A 47 -2.97 6.59 7.64
C SER A 47 -3.82 7.33 6.61
N ILE A 48 -4.39 6.58 5.67
CA ILE A 48 -5.47 7.04 4.82
C ILE A 48 -6.79 6.68 5.51
N GLN A 49 -7.73 7.62 5.54
CA GLN A 49 -9.06 7.44 6.13
C GLN A 49 -10.13 8.01 5.21
N LYS A 50 -11.38 7.58 5.39
CA LYS A 50 -12.53 8.21 4.71
C LYS A 50 -13.03 9.38 5.55
N ASN A 51 -13.25 10.53 4.93
CA ASN A 51 -13.93 11.65 5.56
C ASN A 51 -15.46 11.46 5.51
N GLU A 52 -16.21 12.44 6.03
CA GLU A 52 -17.68 12.45 6.03
C GLU A 52 -18.29 12.39 4.61
N ASP A 53 -17.57 12.85 3.59
CA ASP A 53 -17.98 12.79 2.18
C ASP A 53 -17.60 11.46 1.48
N ASN A 54 -17.17 10.43 2.22
CA ASN A 54 -16.61 9.18 1.67
C ASN A 54 -15.37 9.36 0.78
N LYS A 55 -14.67 10.49 0.88
CA LYS A 55 -13.42 10.73 0.17
C LYS A 55 -12.24 10.26 1.01
N TYR A 56 -11.25 9.67 0.35
CA TYR A 56 -10.01 9.29 1.01
C TYR A 56 -9.14 10.51 1.27
N ILE A 57 -8.73 10.68 2.53
CA ILE A 57 -7.82 11.72 2.99
C ILE A 57 -6.62 11.07 3.67
N PHE A 58 -5.44 11.66 3.50
CA PHE A 58 -4.24 11.25 4.21
C PHE A 58 -4.11 12.05 5.49
N ILE A 59 -4.02 11.35 6.61
CA ILE A 59 -3.81 11.92 7.95
C ILE A 59 -2.39 11.57 8.35
N ASN A 60 -1.61 12.58 8.69
CA ASN A 60 -0.27 12.44 9.24
C ASN A 60 -0.17 13.31 10.49
N ASN A 61 -0.23 12.67 11.66
CA ASN A 61 -0.18 13.37 12.95
C ASN A 61 1.26 13.60 13.44
N ASN A 62 2.25 13.17 12.66
CA ASN A 62 3.66 13.36 12.97
C ASN A 62 4.02 14.83 12.75
N THR A 63 3.81 15.63 13.79
CA THR A 63 3.91 17.10 13.72
C THR A 63 5.34 17.60 13.65
N ASN A 64 6.35 16.78 13.92
CA ASN A 64 7.76 17.16 13.83
C ASN A 64 8.66 15.93 13.91
N LYS A 65 9.24 15.55 12.78
CA LYS A 65 10.69 15.42 12.74
C LYS A 65 11.18 16.27 11.58
N GLU A 66 11.50 17.53 11.87
CA GLU A 66 12.48 18.28 11.09
C GLU A 66 13.82 17.52 11.15
N THR A 67 13.89 16.38 10.47
CA THR A 67 15.15 15.76 10.16
C THR A 67 15.92 16.76 9.30
N HIS A 68 17.04 17.25 9.82
CA HIS A 68 18.04 18.03 9.07
C HIS A 68 18.72 17.17 7.98
N ASP A 69 18.00 16.21 7.40
CA ASP A 69 18.48 15.37 6.34
C ASP A 69 18.15 16.06 5.02
N GLN A 70 19.19 16.52 4.32
CA GLN A 70 19.12 17.21 3.03
C GLN A 70 18.74 16.27 1.87
N PHE A 71 18.60 14.98 2.13
CA PHE A 71 18.14 14.00 1.17
C PHE A 71 16.62 13.81 1.30
N GLU A 72 15.92 13.76 0.16
CA GLU A 72 14.48 13.48 0.10
C GLU A 72 14.17 12.14 0.81
N SER A 73 13.76 12.21 2.08
CA SER A 73 13.42 10.99 2.82
C SER A 73 12.20 10.34 2.16
N LYS A 74 12.23 9.01 1.99
CA LYS A 74 11.11 8.24 1.43
C LYS A 74 9.78 8.59 2.11
N GLU A 75 9.82 8.87 3.41
CA GLU A 75 8.72 9.38 4.23
C GLU A 75 8.14 10.70 3.70
N ARG A 76 8.98 11.73 3.48
CA ARG A 76 8.53 13.04 2.97
C ARG A 76 7.92 12.93 1.58
N ASN A 77 8.56 12.16 0.70
CA ASN A 77 8.05 11.96 -0.66
C ASN A 77 6.71 11.21 -0.65
N LEU A 78 6.57 10.20 0.21
CA LEU A 78 5.31 9.48 0.37
C LEU A 78 4.22 10.36 0.98
N ALA A 79 4.53 11.10 2.04
CA ALA A 79 3.59 12.03 2.66
C ALA A 79 3.09 13.08 1.66
N ALA A 80 4.01 13.75 0.96
CA ALA A 80 3.66 14.76 -0.03
C ALA A 80 2.82 14.20 -1.19
N TYR A 81 3.11 12.97 -1.62
CA TYR A 81 2.34 12.28 -2.65
C TYR A 81 0.92 11.94 -2.16
N LEU A 82 0.78 11.39 -0.95
CA LEU A 82 -0.51 10.99 -0.38
C LEU A 82 -1.35 12.18 0.12
N SER A 83 -0.75 13.34 0.39
CA SER A 83 -1.50 14.58 0.67
C SER A 83 -2.34 15.04 -0.53
N ARG A 84 -2.09 14.53 -1.74
CA ARG A 84 -2.88 14.81 -2.95
C ARG A 84 -3.89 13.69 -3.17
N SER A 85 -5.17 14.03 -3.33
CA SER A 85 -6.23 13.05 -3.61
C SER A 85 -5.91 12.22 -4.87
N SER A 86 -5.38 12.83 -5.91
CA SER A 86 -4.94 12.14 -7.14
C SER A 86 -3.85 11.10 -6.88
N GLY A 87 -2.96 11.36 -5.90
CA GLY A 87 -1.93 10.42 -5.50
C GLY A 87 -2.52 9.18 -4.82
N ILE A 88 -3.46 9.38 -3.90
CA ILE A 88 -4.22 8.31 -3.24
C ILE A 88 -4.99 7.50 -4.29
N GLU A 89 -5.78 8.14 -5.15
CA GLU A 89 -6.59 7.48 -6.18
C GLU A 89 -5.74 6.62 -7.12
N ALA A 90 -4.61 7.16 -7.58
CA ALA A 90 -3.69 6.43 -8.46
C ALA A 90 -3.08 5.19 -7.76
N LEU A 91 -2.74 5.30 -6.48
CA LEU A 91 -2.23 4.17 -5.68
C LEU A 91 -3.30 3.09 -5.52
N PHE A 92 -4.52 3.46 -5.15
CA PHE A 92 -5.65 2.54 -5.05
C PHE A 92 -5.93 1.81 -6.37
N GLN A 93 -5.88 2.52 -7.49
CA GLN A 93 -6.12 1.93 -8.80
C GLN A 93 -5.05 0.88 -9.15
N ASP A 94 -3.77 1.18 -8.94
CA ASP A 94 -2.69 0.25 -9.25
C ASP A 94 -2.68 -0.96 -8.28
N VAL A 95 -2.94 -0.76 -6.98
CA VAL A 95 -3.05 -1.85 -5.99
C VAL A 95 -4.20 -2.79 -6.36
N ASN A 96 -5.39 -2.27 -6.66
CA ASN A 96 -6.53 -3.09 -7.06
C ASN A 96 -6.28 -3.81 -8.39
N ALA A 97 -5.68 -3.13 -9.37
CA ALA A 97 -5.37 -3.73 -10.67
C ALA A 97 -4.38 -4.88 -10.54
N LEU A 98 -3.31 -4.71 -9.75
CA LEU A 98 -2.33 -5.76 -9.54
C LEU A 98 -2.90 -6.91 -8.70
N GLN A 99 -3.71 -6.63 -7.67
CA GLN A 99 -4.35 -7.68 -6.87
C GLN A 99 -5.27 -8.56 -7.74
N LYS A 100 -6.04 -7.95 -8.64
CA LYS A 100 -6.87 -8.68 -9.61
C LYS A 100 -6.04 -9.58 -10.52
N TRP A 101 -4.89 -9.07 -11.00
CA TRP A 101 -3.98 -9.88 -11.82
C TRP A 101 -3.36 -11.03 -11.03
N LEU A 102 -3.01 -10.82 -9.75
CA LEU A 102 -2.45 -11.84 -8.86
C LEU A 102 -3.45 -12.98 -8.60
N LEU A 103 -4.73 -12.66 -8.42
CA LEU A 103 -5.81 -13.65 -8.34
C LEU A 103 -5.87 -14.51 -9.61
N GLN A 104 -5.92 -13.86 -10.78
CA GLN A 104 -5.98 -14.55 -12.08
C GLN A 104 -4.74 -15.40 -12.36
N SER A 105 -3.59 -14.97 -11.86
CA SER A 105 -2.29 -15.61 -12.07
C SER A 105 -1.96 -16.69 -11.02
N GLY A 106 -2.89 -17.01 -10.13
CA GLY A 106 -2.75 -18.08 -9.12
C GLY A 106 -1.81 -17.77 -7.96
N PHE A 107 -1.50 -16.50 -7.70
CA PHE A 107 -0.76 -16.08 -6.50
C PHE A 107 -1.65 -16.07 -5.25
N ILE A 108 -2.96 -15.91 -5.44
CA ILE A 108 -3.95 -15.88 -4.37
C ILE A 108 -5.08 -16.83 -4.78
N SER A 109 -5.51 -17.71 -3.87
CA SER A 109 -6.62 -18.63 -4.09
C SER A 109 -7.53 -18.64 -2.86
N GLY A 110 -8.85 -18.46 -3.05
CA GLY A 110 -9.80 -18.43 -1.94
C GLY A 110 -9.49 -17.36 -0.87
N GLY A 111 -8.84 -16.25 -1.26
CA GLY A 111 -8.38 -15.22 -0.34
C GLY A 111 -7.15 -15.58 0.49
N ILE A 112 -6.42 -16.64 0.14
CA ILE A 112 -5.20 -17.10 0.83
C ILE A 112 -4.01 -16.98 -0.12
N ALA A 113 -2.84 -16.59 0.40
CA ALA A 113 -1.59 -16.64 -0.36
C ALA A 113 -1.26 -18.08 -0.77
N THR A 114 -0.91 -18.30 -2.04
CA THR A 114 -0.44 -19.61 -2.51
C THR A 114 1.07 -19.75 -2.36
N GLU A 115 1.59 -20.96 -2.49
CA GLU A 115 3.04 -21.22 -2.54
C GLU A 115 3.76 -20.30 -3.53
N LYS A 116 3.14 -20.03 -4.69
CA LYS A 116 3.66 -19.11 -5.71
C LYS A 116 3.93 -17.72 -5.15
N MET A 117 3.06 -17.18 -4.29
CA MET A 117 3.29 -15.91 -3.62
C MET A 117 4.37 -15.99 -2.54
N LEU A 118 4.46 -17.11 -1.82
CA LEU A 118 5.47 -17.30 -0.77
C LEU A 118 6.88 -17.34 -1.35
N ILE A 119 7.10 -18.05 -2.46
CA ILE A 119 8.42 -18.21 -3.09
C ILE A 119 8.82 -17.03 -3.99
N THR A 120 7.85 -16.23 -4.45
CA THR A 120 8.13 -15.07 -5.32
C THR A 120 8.50 -13.87 -4.46
N ASN A 121 9.79 -13.57 -4.38
CA ASN A 121 10.29 -12.43 -3.61
C ASN A 121 10.22 -11.10 -4.38
N LYS A 122 10.10 -11.14 -5.71
CA LYS A 122 10.05 -9.94 -6.56
C LYS A 122 9.30 -10.22 -7.87
N LEU A 123 8.53 -9.22 -8.33
CA LEU A 123 7.85 -9.22 -9.63
C LEU A 123 8.54 -8.29 -10.63
#